data_AF-A0A1V6F196-F1
#
_entry.id   AF-A0A1V6F196-F1
#
_cell.length_a   1.000
_cell.length_b   1.000
_cell.length_c   1.000
_cell.angle_alpha   90.00
_cell.angle_beta   90.00
_cell.angle_gamma   90.00
#
_symmetry.space_group_name_H-M   'P 1'
#
loop_
_entity.id
_entity.type
_entity.pdbx_description
1 polymer ?
#
loop_
_entity_poly.entity_id
_entity_poly.type
_entity_poly.pdbx_seq_one_letter_code
_entity_poly.pdbx_strand_id
1 'polypeptide(L)'
;MPDTVKNESAVKTKKTPEMADFSTRVSLVELIMILMLVGLVFVFYFGMKQLQIDKANEAIAQNKFESIIPNFEKIIAAMESYRKADEFGDYPVTLEELNLGNVNNEDFKFEYNYDSKTVTAISQPSYGKEGIKVIFNLSDRSYTVEDPKPDKKPTVKDEWLPQE
;
A
#
# COMPACT_ATOMS: atom_id res chain seq x y z
N MET A 1 66.36 -9.81 -65.33
CA MET A 1 66.51 -9.18 -63.99
C MET A 1 66.31 -7.68 -64.17
N PRO A 2 65.55 -6.98 -63.31
CA PRO A 2 65.43 -7.23 -61.88
C PRO A 2 64.01 -7.56 -61.38
N ASP A 3 64.02 -8.01 -60.14
CA ASP A 3 62.98 -8.65 -59.35
C ASP A 3 62.12 -7.68 -58.52
N THR A 4 61.16 -8.29 -57.82
CA THR A 4 60.39 -7.84 -56.64
C THR A 4 59.02 -7.21 -57.00
N VAL A 5 57.89 -7.58 -56.39
CA VAL A 5 57.61 -7.79 -54.97
C VAL A 5 56.42 -8.76 -54.77
N LYS A 6 56.50 -9.63 -53.75
CA LYS A 6 55.38 -10.40 -53.16
C LYS A 6 54.22 -9.49 -52.75
N ASN A 7 52.97 -9.93 -52.90
CA ASN A 7 52.07 -9.87 -51.74
C ASN A 7 50.93 -10.89 -51.80
N GLU A 8 50.86 -11.67 -50.74
CA GLU A 8 49.75 -12.52 -50.37
C GLU A 8 48.49 -11.66 -50.20
N SER A 9 47.38 -12.12 -50.76
CA SER A 9 46.06 -11.78 -50.24
C SER A 9 45.23 -13.03 -50.30
N ALA A 10 45.48 -13.89 -49.32
CA ALA A 10 44.53 -14.93 -48.92
C ALA A 10 43.20 -14.24 -48.65
N VAL A 11 42.27 -14.39 -49.59
CA VAL A 11 40.87 -14.00 -49.43
C VAL A 11 40.32 -14.86 -48.31
N LYS A 12 40.38 -14.34 -47.08
CA LYS A 12 39.64 -14.88 -45.94
C LYS A 12 38.16 -14.68 -46.25
N THR A 13 37.55 -15.71 -46.85
CA THR A 13 36.12 -15.84 -46.96
C THR A 13 35.56 -15.78 -45.54
N LYS A 14 34.93 -14.65 -45.19
CA LYS A 14 34.18 -14.48 -43.95
C LYS A 14 33.19 -15.65 -43.84
N LYS A 15 33.29 -16.42 -42.76
CA LYS A 15 32.22 -17.34 -42.35
C LYS A 15 30.97 -16.49 -42.13
N THR A 16 29.97 -16.69 -42.98
CA THR A 16 28.60 -16.21 -42.78
C THR A 16 28.11 -16.75 -41.44
N PRO A 17 27.43 -15.95 -40.59
CA PRO A 17 26.80 -16.48 -39.39
C PRO A 17 25.76 -17.51 -39.83
N GLU A 18 25.91 -18.73 -39.33
CA GLU A 18 24.93 -19.80 -39.47
C GLU A 18 23.63 -19.32 -38.84
N MET A 19 22.65 -18.93 -39.66
CA MET A 19 21.31 -18.67 -39.18
C MET A 19 20.77 -19.99 -38.65
N ALA A 20 20.33 -19.99 -37.39
CA ALA A 20 19.73 -21.15 -36.75
C ALA A 20 18.67 -21.75 -37.68
N ASP A 21 18.85 -23.03 -38.01
CA ASP A 21 17.96 -23.76 -38.88
C ASP A 21 16.62 -23.97 -38.15
N PHE A 22 15.64 -23.10 -38.39
CA PHE A 22 14.27 -23.23 -37.88
C PHE A 22 13.50 -24.31 -38.65
N SER A 23 14.12 -25.44 -38.97
CA SER A 23 13.50 -26.60 -39.64
C SER A 23 12.67 -27.46 -38.68
N THR A 24 12.07 -26.88 -37.64
CA THR A 24 10.93 -27.51 -36.97
C THR A 24 9.70 -27.08 -37.74
N ARG A 25 9.14 -27.97 -38.58
CA ARG A 25 7.85 -27.72 -39.25
C ARG A 25 6.74 -27.72 -38.20
N VAL A 26 6.61 -26.62 -37.46
CA VAL A 26 5.53 -26.41 -36.50
C VAL A 26 4.24 -26.34 -37.30
N SER A 27 3.34 -27.28 -37.07
CA SER A 27 2.03 -27.28 -37.71
C SER A 27 1.25 -26.05 -37.25
N LEU A 28 0.44 -25.46 -38.13
CA LEU A 28 -0.38 -24.30 -37.79
C LEU A 28 -1.21 -24.58 -36.54
N VAL A 29 -1.76 -25.79 -36.41
CA VAL A 29 -2.51 -26.29 -35.24
C VAL A 29 -1.68 -26.27 -33.96
N GLU A 30 -0.42 -26.69 -34.04
CA GLU A 30 0.51 -26.76 -32.92
C GLU A 30 0.87 -25.35 -32.42
N LEU A 31 1.01 -24.39 -33.35
CA LEU A 31 1.24 -22.99 -33.03
C LEU A 31 0.04 -22.34 -32.33
N ILE A 32 -1.21 -22.65 -32.74
CA ILE A 32 -2.41 -22.16 -32.04
C ILE A 32 -2.56 -22.80 -30.65
N MET A 33 -2.24 -24.09 -30.51
CA MET A 33 -2.27 -24.76 -29.21
C MET A 33 -1.27 -24.14 -28.23
N ILE A 34 -0.04 -23.85 -28.70
CA ILE A 34 0.97 -23.16 -27.88
C ILE A 34 0.49 -21.75 -27.51
N LEU A 35 -0.08 -21.00 -28.45
CA LEU A 35 -0.62 -19.66 -28.19
C LEU A 35 -1.75 -19.66 -27.16
N MET A 36 -2.69 -20.61 -27.26
CA MET A 36 -3.76 -20.78 -26.27
C MET A 36 -3.20 -21.14 -24.89
N LEU A 37 -2.22 -22.05 -24.83
CA LEU A 37 -1.62 -22.48 -23.58
C LEU A 37 -0.84 -21.34 -22.91
N VAL A 38 -0.08 -20.55 -23.69
CA VAL A 38 0.61 -19.34 -23.19
C VAL A 38 -0.40 -18.31 -22.67
N GLY A 39 -1.49 -18.07 -23.39
CA GLY A 39 -2.55 -17.16 -22.93
C GLY A 39 -3.17 -17.58 -21.60
N LEU A 40 -3.43 -18.88 -21.43
CA LEU A 40 -3.97 -19.46 -20.20
C LEU A 40 -3.01 -19.31 -19.02
N VAL A 41 -1.72 -19.59 -19.23
CA VAL A 41 -0.67 -19.40 -18.21
C VAL A 41 -0.53 -17.93 -17.83
N PHE A 42 -0.63 -17.01 -18.79
CA PHE A 42 -0.58 -15.57 -18.52
C PHE A 42 -1.70 -15.09 -17.60
N VAL A 43 -2.95 -15.50 -17.87
CA VAL A 43 -4.11 -15.11 -17.05
C VAL A 43 -3.95 -15.60 -15.61
N PHE A 44 -3.49 -16.84 -15.42
CA PHE A 44 -3.25 -17.39 -14.08
C PHE A 44 -2.11 -16.67 -13.34
N TYR A 45 -1.00 -16.37 -14.03
CA TYR A 45 0.14 -15.68 -13.41
C TYR A 45 -0.21 -14.25 -13.00
N PHE A 46 -0.86 -13.48 -13.87
CA PHE A 46 -1.29 -12.11 -13.57
C PHE A 46 -2.37 -12.07 -12.47
N GLY A 47 -3.34 -12.99 -12.52
CA GLY A 47 -4.38 -13.09 -11.48
C GLY A 47 -3.79 -13.37 -10.09
N MET A 48 -2.86 -14.33 -9.99
CA MET A 48 -2.21 -14.63 -8.70
C MET A 48 -1.30 -13.50 -8.22
N LYS A 49 -0.56 -12.84 -9.11
CA LYS A 49 0.28 -11.68 -8.76
C LYS A 49 -0.55 -10.51 -8.23
N GLN A 50 -1.68 -10.22 -8.85
CA GLN A 50 -2.57 -9.14 -8.43
C GLN A 50 -3.19 -9.42 -7.05
N LEU A 51 -3.59 -10.66 -6.79
CA LEU A 51 -4.08 -11.07 -5.46
C LEU A 51 -2.99 -10.96 -4.37
N GLN A 52 -1.73 -11.27 -4.69
CA GLN A 52 -0.63 -11.11 -3.74
C GLN A 52 -0.34 -9.64 -3.42
N ILE A 53 -0.36 -8.77 -4.43
CA ILE A 53 -0.16 -7.33 -4.26
C ILE A 53 -1.29 -6.73 -3.42
N ASP A 54 -2.53 -7.11 -3.70
CA ASP A 54 -3.70 -6.66 -2.94
C ASP A 54 -3.62 -7.06 -1.46
N LYS A 55 -3.24 -8.32 -1.18
CA LYS A 55 -3.06 -8.80 0.19
C LYS A 55 -1.89 -8.12 0.92
N ALA A 56 -0.79 -7.87 0.22
CA ALA A 56 0.35 -7.17 0.80
C ALA A 56 0.00 -5.73 1.18
N ASN A 57 -0.73 -5.03 0.31
CA ASN A 57 -1.19 -3.67 0.58
C ASN A 57 -2.20 -3.62 1.75
N GLU A 58 -3.07 -4.63 1.86
CA GLU A 58 -4.00 -4.75 2.99
C GLU A 58 -3.26 -5.01 4.32
N ALA A 59 -2.27 -5.90 4.32
CA ALA A 59 -1.44 -6.14 5.51
C ALA A 59 -0.62 -4.91 5.92
N ILE A 60 -0.11 -4.15 4.96
CA ILE A 60 0.59 -2.88 5.24
C ILE A 60 -0.37 -1.86 5.85
N ALA A 61 -1.58 -1.73 5.30
CA ALA A 61 -2.60 -0.83 5.81
C ALA A 61 -3.07 -1.20 7.22
N GLN A 62 -3.18 -2.51 7.52
CA GLN A 62 -3.48 -3.01 8.86
C GLN A 62 -2.35 -2.69 9.84
N ASN A 63 -1.10 -3.00 9.51
CA ASN A 63 0.04 -2.69 10.39
C ASN A 63 0.14 -1.18 10.69
N LYS A 64 -0.10 -0.34 9.69
CA LYS A 64 -0.16 1.12 9.85
C LYS A 64 -1.30 1.53 10.77
N PHE A 65 -2.46 0.89 10.65
CA PHE A 65 -3.60 1.14 11.53
C PHE A 65 -3.33 0.68 12.98
N GLU A 66 -2.76 -0.49 13.19
CA GLU A 66 -2.41 -0.97 14.54
C GLU A 66 -1.42 -0.02 15.24
N SER A 67 -0.54 0.64 14.47
CA SER A 67 0.40 1.63 15.01
C SER A 67 -0.26 2.89 15.57
N ILE A 68 -1.51 3.21 15.17
CA ILE A 68 -2.22 4.41 15.66
C ILE A 68 -3.08 4.15 16.90
N ILE A 69 -3.41 2.89 17.19
CA ILE A 69 -4.16 2.48 18.40
C ILE A 69 -3.52 3.02 19.69
N PRO A 70 -2.20 2.85 19.95
CA PRO A 70 -1.60 3.38 21.18
C PRO A 70 -1.63 4.92 21.26
N ASN A 71 -1.72 5.62 20.13
CA ASN A 71 -1.88 7.08 20.13
C ASN A 71 -3.31 7.46 20.52
N PHE A 72 -4.32 6.74 20.03
CA PHE A 72 -5.70 6.87 20.49
C PHE A 72 -5.80 6.63 22.00
N GLU A 73 -5.24 5.52 22.52
CA GLU A 73 -5.26 5.20 23.95
C GLU A 73 -4.61 6.29 24.79
N LYS A 74 -3.45 6.83 24.36
CA LYS A 74 -2.79 7.96 25.04
C LYS A 74 -3.68 9.20 25.10
N ILE A 75 -4.31 9.55 23.98
CA ILE A 75 -5.22 10.70 23.91
C ILE A 75 -6.41 10.46 24.84
N ILE A 76 -7.06 9.31 24.76
CA ILE A 76 -8.23 8.96 25.58
C ILE A 76 -7.88 8.99 27.07
N ALA A 77 -6.76 8.38 27.46
CA ALA A 77 -6.31 8.36 28.85
C ALA A 77 -6.01 9.76 29.39
N ALA A 78 -5.42 10.63 28.57
CA ALA A 78 -5.15 12.02 28.93
C ALA A 78 -6.45 12.83 29.05
N MET A 79 -7.39 12.63 28.12
CA MET A 79 -8.73 13.24 28.15
C MET A 79 -9.50 12.84 29.42
N GLU A 80 -9.49 11.55 29.79
CA GLU A 80 -10.13 11.09 31.02
C GLU A 80 -9.42 11.61 32.28
N SER A 81 -8.09 11.73 32.24
CA SER A 81 -7.32 12.27 33.37
C SER A 81 -7.61 13.75 33.58
N TYR A 82 -7.71 14.52 32.50
CA TYR A 82 -8.14 15.93 32.55
C TYR A 82 -9.54 16.04 33.14
N ARG A 83 -10.50 15.24 32.63
CA ARG A 83 -11.87 15.22 33.12
C ARG A 83 -11.98 14.88 34.61
N LYS A 84 -11.11 14.00 35.13
CA LYS A 84 -11.10 13.66 36.57
C LYS A 84 -10.43 14.72 37.44
N ALA A 85 -9.52 15.49 36.89
CA ALA A 85 -8.80 16.55 37.59
C ALA A 85 -9.55 17.89 37.57
N ASP A 86 -10.44 18.09 36.60
CA ASP A 86 -11.27 19.28 36.47
C ASP A 86 -12.46 19.26 37.46
N GLU A 87 -12.74 20.41 38.08
CA GLU A 87 -13.78 20.55 39.11
C GLU A 87 -15.20 20.42 38.54
N PHE A 88 -15.39 20.62 37.23
CA PHE A 88 -16.66 20.51 36.54
C PHE A 88 -16.81 19.19 35.79
N GLY A 89 -15.75 18.38 35.72
CA GLY A 89 -15.76 17.11 35.03
C GLY A 89 -15.84 17.26 33.52
N ASP A 90 -15.31 18.35 32.96
CA ASP A 90 -15.36 18.62 31.52
C ASP A 90 -14.10 18.14 30.79
N TYR A 91 -14.21 17.97 29.48
CA TYR A 91 -13.07 17.66 28.61
C TYR A 91 -12.32 18.96 28.24
N PRO A 92 -11.02 18.90 27.91
CA PRO A 92 -10.30 20.08 27.43
C PRO A 92 -10.90 20.59 26.13
N VAL A 93 -10.72 21.88 25.82
CA VAL A 93 -11.22 22.50 24.59
C VAL A 93 -10.38 22.09 23.38
N THR A 94 -9.08 21.87 23.61
CA THR A 94 -8.13 21.47 22.56
C THR A 94 -7.24 20.30 22.98
N LEU A 95 -6.74 19.53 21.99
CA LEU A 95 -5.71 18.50 22.20
C LEU A 95 -4.39 19.08 22.76
N GLU A 96 -4.12 20.36 22.49
CA GLU A 96 -2.88 21.04 22.88
C GLU A 96 -2.81 21.24 24.41
N GLU A 97 -3.95 21.43 25.07
CA GLU A 97 -4.03 21.55 26.53
C GLU A 97 -3.58 20.29 27.27
N LEU A 98 -3.61 19.12 26.61
CA LEU A 98 -3.20 17.85 27.20
C LEU A 98 -1.68 17.68 27.23
N ASN A 99 -0.90 18.57 26.59
CA ASN A 99 0.56 18.50 26.50
C ASN A 99 1.10 17.12 26.05
N LEU A 100 0.38 16.43 25.17
CA LEU A 100 0.72 15.09 24.69
C LEU A 100 1.90 15.06 23.71
N GLY A 101 2.43 16.22 23.32
CA GLY A 101 3.45 16.35 22.28
C GLY A 101 2.87 16.07 20.89
N ASN A 102 3.73 15.65 19.95
CA ASN A 102 3.28 15.32 18.61
C ASN A 102 2.66 13.90 18.58
N VAL A 103 1.32 13.85 18.64
CA VAL A 103 0.54 12.61 18.50
C VAL A 103 0.32 12.21 17.04
N ASN A 104 0.65 13.10 16.10
CA ASN A 104 0.50 12.85 14.67
C ASN A 104 1.61 11.93 14.16
N ASN A 105 1.25 11.09 13.19
CA ASN A 105 2.18 10.25 12.45
C ASN A 105 2.15 10.64 10.95
N GLU A 106 3.13 10.21 10.17
CA GLU A 106 3.20 10.40 8.72
C GLU A 106 1.97 9.84 7.99
N ASP A 107 1.34 8.82 8.57
CA ASP A 107 0.16 8.16 8.02
C ASP A 107 -1.17 8.74 8.51
N PHE A 108 -1.22 9.40 9.67
CA PHE A 108 -2.46 9.88 10.30
C PHE A 108 -2.28 11.16 11.10
N LYS A 109 -3.22 12.10 10.93
CA LYS A 109 -3.36 13.32 11.72
C LYS A 109 -4.51 13.21 12.71
N PHE A 110 -4.28 13.55 13.96
CA PHE A 110 -5.32 13.58 14.99
C PHE A 110 -5.92 14.98 15.12
N GLU A 111 -7.24 15.03 15.17
CA GLU A 111 -8.02 16.23 15.41
C GLU A 111 -9.05 15.93 16.50
N TYR A 112 -9.34 16.92 17.34
CA TYR A 112 -10.34 16.79 18.40
C TYR A 112 -11.39 17.88 18.21
N ASN A 113 -12.65 17.47 18.33
CA ASN A 113 -13.78 18.37 18.30
C ASN A 113 -14.42 18.39 19.69
N TYR A 114 -14.38 19.55 20.34
CA TYR A 114 -14.94 19.78 21.67
C TYR A 114 -16.47 19.66 21.70
N ASP A 115 -17.14 20.19 20.67
CA ASP A 115 -18.62 20.21 20.61
C ASP A 115 -19.20 18.80 20.52
N SER A 116 -18.59 17.94 19.70
CA SER A 116 -19.01 16.55 19.52
C SER A 116 -18.30 15.58 20.45
N LYS A 117 -17.32 16.04 21.25
CA LYS A 117 -16.48 15.21 22.15
C LYS A 117 -15.88 14.00 21.42
N THR A 118 -15.40 14.22 20.19
CA THR A 118 -14.89 13.16 19.31
C THR A 118 -13.44 13.42 18.94
N VAL A 119 -12.62 12.38 19.00
CA VAL A 119 -11.23 12.36 18.51
C VAL A 119 -11.23 11.70 17.14
N THR A 120 -10.76 12.40 16.12
CA THR A 120 -10.72 11.91 14.73
C THR A 120 -9.28 11.73 14.29
N ALA A 121 -8.90 10.53 13.87
CA ALA A 121 -7.67 10.31 13.10
C ALA A 121 -7.99 10.34 11.61
N ILE A 122 -7.37 11.25 10.87
CA ILE A 122 -7.52 11.45 9.44
C ILE A 122 -6.30 10.87 8.74
N SER A 123 -6.51 9.90 7.84
CA SER A 123 -5.42 9.30 7.07
C SER A 123 -4.80 10.31 6.09
N GLN A 124 -3.47 10.28 6.02
CA GLN A 124 -2.66 11.10 5.12
C GLN A 124 -2.28 10.31 3.85
N PRO A 125 -1.77 10.98 2.80
CA PRO A 125 -1.35 10.32 1.56
C PRO A 125 -0.36 9.17 1.77
N SER A 126 0.50 9.25 2.79
CA SER A 126 1.48 8.21 3.15
C SER A 126 0.85 6.87 3.50
N TYR A 127 -0.39 6.87 4.01
CA TYR A 127 -1.17 5.66 4.29
C TYR A 127 -1.54 4.89 3.00
N GLY A 128 -1.45 5.54 1.84
CA GLY A 128 -1.87 5.00 0.54
C GLY A 128 -3.26 5.48 0.10
N LYS A 129 -4.00 6.12 1.02
CA LYS A 129 -5.29 6.77 0.73
C LYS A 129 -5.55 7.85 1.77
N GLU A 130 -5.70 9.07 1.29
CA GLU A 130 -6.00 10.23 2.11
C GLU A 130 -7.51 10.34 2.40
N GLY A 131 -7.83 10.78 3.63
CA GLY A 131 -9.18 11.19 4.01
C GLY A 131 -10.05 10.11 4.64
N ILE A 132 -9.51 8.94 4.97
CA ILE A 132 -10.20 7.97 5.84
C ILE A 132 -10.21 8.56 7.24
N LYS A 133 -11.39 8.67 7.85
CA LYS A 133 -11.55 9.22 9.19
C LYS A 133 -11.92 8.11 10.15
N VAL A 134 -11.14 7.99 11.22
CA VAL A 134 -11.40 7.08 12.32
C VAL A 134 -11.81 7.95 13.50
N ILE A 135 -13.09 7.93 13.83
CA ILE A 135 -13.72 8.80 14.81
C ILE A 135 -13.94 7.98 16.07
N PHE A 136 -13.38 8.43 17.18
CA PHE A 136 -13.64 7.90 18.51
C PHE A 136 -14.53 8.89 19.27
N ASN A 137 -15.70 8.44 19.72
CA ASN A 137 -16.60 9.24 20.55
C ASN A 137 -16.28 9.00 22.03
N LEU A 138 -15.87 10.05 22.74
CA LEU A 138 -15.50 9.96 24.16
C LEU A 138 -16.71 9.71 25.07
N SER A 139 -17.92 10.05 24.65
CA SER A 139 -19.16 9.88 25.42
C SER A 139 -19.65 8.44 25.36
N ASP A 140 -19.68 7.88 24.14
CA ASP A 140 -20.23 6.54 23.88
C ASP A 140 -19.15 5.45 23.88
N ARG A 141 -17.87 5.84 23.97
CA ARG A 141 -16.69 4.96 23.86
C ARG A 141 -16.69 4.08 22.61
N SER A 142 -17.31 4.58 21.54
CA SER A 142 -17.45 3.86 20.29
C SER A 142 -16.51 4.39 19.21
N TYR A 143 -15.96 3.48 18.41
CA TYR A 143 -15.25 3.83 17.19
C TYR A 143 -16.22 3.85 16.00
N THR A 144 -15.99 4.76 15.07
CA THR A 144 -16.71 4.85 13.80
C THR A 144 -15.70 5.17 12.70
N VAL A 145 -15.83 4.52 11.55
CA VAL A 145 -14.93 4.75 10.41
C VAL A 145 -15.74 5.35 9.27
N GLU A 146 -15.31 6.51 8.79
CA GLU A 146 -15.83 7.13 7.58
C GLU A 146 -14.77 7.05 6.47
N ASP A 147 -15.10 6.31 5.41
CA ASP A 147 -14.28 6.25 4.21
C ASP A 147 -14.99 6.97 3.05
N PRO A 148 -14.45 8.09 2.52
CA PRO A 148 -15.06 8.83 1.43
C PRO A 148 -15.02 8.09 0.07
N LYS A 149 -14.24 7.00 -0.06
CA LYS A 149 -14.11 6.22 -1.30
C LYS A 149 -14.01 4.72 -1.00
N PRO A 150 -15.07 4.04 -0.51
CA PRO A 150 -15.02 2.64 -0.12
C PRO A 150 -14.57 1.69 -1.26
N ASP A 151 -14.77 2.08 -2.52
CA ASP A 151 -14.37 1.28 -3.69
C ASP A 151 -12.86 1.24 -3.96
N LYS A 152 -12.06 2.06 -3.27
CA LYS A 152 -10.59 2.12 -3.46
C LYS A 152 -9.85 1.60 -2.23
N LYS A 153 -9.06 0.54 -2.41
CA LYS A 153 -8.11 0.07 -1.40
C LYS A 153 -6.97 1.09 -1.20
N PRO A 154 -6.36 1.20 -0.01
CA PRO A 154 -6.71 0.51 1.24
C PRO A 154 -7.99 1.07 1.89
N THR A 155 -8.83 0.19 2.40
CA THR A 155 -10.02 0.53 3.22
C THR A 155 -9.71 0.14 4.66
N VAL A 156 -10.03 1.00 5.62
CA VAL A 156 -10.02 0.60 7.04
C VAL A 156 -11.29 -0.21 7.27
N LYS A 157 -11.14 -1.47 7.71
CA LYS A 157 -12.29 -2.31 8.05
C LYS A 157 -12.66 -2.11 9.52
N ASP A 158 -13.96 -2.18 9.82
CA ASP A 158 -14.47 -2.12 11.20
C ASP A 158 -13.88 -3.22 12.09
N GLU A 159 -13.47 -4.35 11.50
CA GLU A 159 -12.80 -5.46 12.19
C GLU A 159 -11.43 -5.11 12.78
N TRP A 160 -10.81 -4.02 12.32
CA TRP A 160 -9.50 -3.56 12.82
C TRP A 160 -9.62 -2.63 14.02
N LEU A 161 -10.83 -2.17 14.32
CA LEU A 161 -11.10 -1.38 15.52
C LEU A 161 -10.99 -2.29 16.74
N PRO A 162 -10.37 -1.83 17.84
CA PRO A 162 -10.38 -2.58 19.08
C PRO A 162 -11.84 -2.80 19.50
N GLN A 163 -12.24 -4.08 19.53
CA GLN A 163 -13.52 -4.49 20.11
C GLN A 163 -13.35 -4.48 21.63
N GLU A 164 -14.14 -3.66 22.32
CA GLU A 164 -14.27 -3.77 23.78
C GLU A 164 -14.81 -5.15 24.19
#